data_AF-A0A532TWL7-F1
#
_entry.id   AF-A0A532TWL7-F1
#
_cell.length_a   1.000
_cell.length_b   1.000
_cell.length_c   1.000
_cell.angle_alpha   90.00
_cell.angle_beta   90.00
_cell.angle_gamma   90.00
#
_symmetry.space_group_name_H-M   'P 1'
#
loop_
_entity.id
_entity.type
_entity.pdbx_description
1 polymer ?
#
loop_
_entity_poly.entity_id
_entity_poly.type
_entity_poly.pdbx_seq_one_letter_code
_entity_poly.pdbx_strand_id
1 'polypeptide(L)'
;MAYNFLLKDLNLNLTQKSIGTDKGLAKIGDGIVNLTYSVAKSMYLTRNNKNNEIIRTGKKVSKIILAEALKNANMKKYSKNRANAHDLADTVEAIIAYIWFSEKMAIKEIISFLADSLTGDLYIRHIEIESAKIAFTKLLNHIKEFLPEN
;
A
#
# COMPACT_ATOMS: atom_id res chain seq x y z
N MET A 1 17.04 11.82 4.11
CA MET A 1 17.01 12.14 2.67
C MET A 1 16.64 13.59 2.36
N ALA A 2 16.79 14.02 1.10
CA ALA A 2 16.47 15.37 0.61
C ALA A 2 15.00 15.81 0.84
N TYR A 3 14.10 14.87 1.08
CA TYR A 3 12.67 15.10 1.24
C TYR A 3 12.15 14.88 2.67
N ASN A 4 12.99 14.57 3.66
CA ASN A 4 12.53 14.26 5.03
C ASN A 4 11.81 15.46 5.69
N PHE A 5 12.06 16.69 5.20
CA PHE A 5 11.34 17.87 5.64
C PHE A 5 9.83 17.84 5.35
N LEU A 6 9.39 16.98 4.41
CA LEU A 6 7.97 16.76 4.10
C LEU A 6 7.20 16.03 5.21
N LEU A 7 7.89 15.54 6.25
CA LEU A 7 7.28 14.97 7.46
C LEU A 7 7.38 15.92 8.67
N LYS A 8 7.94 17.12 8.51
CA LYS A 8 8.32 17.98 9.64
C LYS A 8 7.12 18.45 10.47
N ASP A 9 6.00 18.73 9.82
CA ASP A 9 4.74 19.11 10.44
C ASP A 9 4.07 17.94 11.16
N LEU A 10 4.10 16.74 10.55
CA LEU A 10 3.60 15.50 11.16
C LEU A 10 4.38 15.13 12.43
N ASN A 11 5.69 15.42 12.48
CA ASN A 11 6.54 15.13 13.64
C ASN A 11 6.15 15.92 14.91
N LEU A 12 5.33 16.97 14.80
CA LEU A 12 4.89 17.76 15.96
C LEU A 12 3.82 17.05 16.79
N ASN A 13 3.02 16.18 16.18
CA ASN A 13 1.96 15.39 16.83
C ASN A 13 1.84 14.02 16.15
N LEU A 14 2.96 13.30 16.10
CA LEU A 14 3.12 12.10 15.30
C LEU A 14 2.35 10.92 15.91
N THR A 15 1.16 10.67 15.37
CA THR A 15 0.30 9.53 15.75
C THR A 15 -0.11 8.74 14.51
N GLN A 16 -0.50 7.48 14.72
CA GLN A 16 -1.02 6.61 13.64
C GLN A 16 -2.21 7.27 12.91
N LYS A 17 -3.04 8.02 13.65
CA LYS A 17 -4.19 8.73 13.09
C LYS A 17 -3.78 9.99 12.32
N SER A 18 -2.80 10.74 12.80
CA SER A 18 -2.28 11.92 12.07
C SER A 18 -1.73 11.50 10.70
N ILE A 19 -0.96 10.42 10.65
CA ILE A 19 -0.43 9.85 9.41
C ILE A 19 -1.57 9.39 8.50
N GLY A 20 -2.46 8.55 9.03
CA GLY A 20 -3.55 7.95 8.25
C GLY A 20 -4.60 8.95 7.75
N THR A 21 -4.65 10.17 8.29
CA THR A 21 -5.60 11.21 7.85
C THR A 21 -4.96 12.33 7.05
N ASP A 22 -3.66 12.28 6.82
CA ASP A 22 -2.94 13.29 6.05
C ASP A 22 -3.24 13.16 4.54
N LYS A 23 -3.81 14.22 3.96
CA LYS A 23 -4.19 14.25 2.54
C LYS A 23 -3.01 14.49 1.60
N GLY A 24 -1.92 15.09 2.07
CA GLY A 24 -0.70 15.28 1.30
C GLY A 24 0.03 13.96 1.09
N LEU A 25 0.21 13.21 2.18
CA LEU A 25 0.74 11.85 2.15
C LEU A 25 -0.12 10.93 1.29
N ALA A 26 -1.45 10.97 1.43
CA ALA A 26 -2.34 10.14 0.59
C ALA A 26 -2.13 10.41 -0.92
N LYS A 27 -1.97 11.67 -1.34
CA LYS A 27 -1.74 12.02 -2.75
C LYS A 27 -0.45 11.42 -3.31
N ILE A 28 0.65 11.48 -2.54
CA ILE A 28 1.91 10.84 -2.93
C ILE A 28 1.77 9.31 -2.87
N GLY A 29 1.07 8.83 -1.85
CA GLY A 29 0.77 7.43 -1.60
C GLY A 29 0.03 6.75 -2.75
N ASP A 30 -0.99 7.37 -3.34
CA ASP A 30 -1.69 6.84 -4.52
C ASP A 30 -0.70 6.52 -5.65
N GLY A 31 0.25 7.43 -5.91
CA GLY A 31 1.32 7.20 -6.88
C GLY A 31 2.22 6.02 -6.52
N ILE A 32 2.69 5.97 -5.26
CA ILE A 32 3.55 4.88 -4.76
C ILE A 32 2.84 3.54 -4.86
N VAL A 33 1.62 3.43 -4.34
CA VAL A 33 0.80 2.22 -4.32
C VAL A 33 0.57 1.68 -5.74
N ASN A 34 0.20 2.57 -6.67
CA ASN A 34 -0.03 2.19 -8.06
C ASN A 34 1.25 1.70 -8.73
N LEU A 35 2.38 2.37 -8.51
CA LEU A 35 3.68 1.96 -9.03
C LEU A 35 4.10 0.59 -8.46
N THR A 36 4.12 0.46 -7.14
CA THR A 36 4.61 -0.75 -6.47
C THR A 36 3.77 -1.96 -6.84
N TYR A 37 2.44 -1.81 -6.88
CA TYR A 37 1.55 -2.90 -7.30
C TYR A 37 1.72 -3.26 -8.78
N SER A 38 1.83 -2.28 -9.67
CA SER A 38 2.01 -2.52 -11.12
C SER A 38 3.30 -3.31 -11.40
N VAL A 39 4.40 -2.95 -10.74
CA VAL A 39 5.66 -3.67 -10.87
C VAL A 39 5.57 -5.06 -10.22
N ALA A 40 5.00 -5.16 -9.00
CA ALA A 40 4.83 -6.43 -8.31
C ALA A 40 3.99 -7.43 -9.13
N LYS A 41 2.88 -6.98 -9.71
CA LYS A 41 2.04 -7.78 -10.61
C LYS A 41 2.81 -8.22 -11.85
N SER A 42 3.58 -7.33 -12.45
CA SER A 42 4.42 -7.63 -13.63
C SER A 42 5.47 -8.70 -13.32
N MET A 43 6.12 -8.61 -12.15
CA MET A 43 7.06 -9.62 -11.65
C MET A 43 6.37 -10.96 -11.43
N TYR A 44 5.24 -10.97 -10.71
CA TYR A 44 4.49 -12.18 -10.43
C TYR A 44 4.04 -12.88 -11.72
N LEU A 45 3.45 -12.14 -12.66
CA LEU A 45 3.01 -12.68 -13.94
C LEU A 45 4.16 -13.23 -14.78
N THR A 46 5.30 -12.52 -14.83
CA THR A 46 6.48 -12.99 -15.56
C THR A 46 7.04 -14.28 -14.97
N ARG A 47 7.10 -14.39 -13.63
CA ARG A 47 7.61 -15.59 -12.94
C ARG A 47 6.69 -16.81 -13.06
N ASN A 48 5.38 -16.59 -13.22
CA ASN A 48 4.36 -17.65 -13.19
C ASN A 48 3.74 -17.94 -14.57
N ASN A 49 4.22 -17.31 -15.65
CA ASN A 49 3.74 -17.64 -16.98
C ASN A 49 4.44 -18.90 -17.53
N LYS A 50 3.76 -19.57 -18.46
CA LYS A 50 4.25 -20.83 -19.07
C LYS A 50 5.19 -20.62 -20.25
N ASN A 51 5.23 -19.40 -20.79
CA ASN A 51 5.86 -19.10 -22.08
C ASN A 51 7.18 -18.33 -21.93
N ASN A 52 7.66 -18.09 -20.70
CA ASN A 52 8.81 -17.24 -20.37
C ASN A 52 8.74 -15.81 -20.95
N GLU A 53 7.53 -15.32 -21.24
CA GLU A 53 7.34 -13.97 -21.79
C GLU A 53 7.52 -12.90 -20.72
N ILE A 54 8.11 -11.75 -21.05
CA ILE A 54 8.22 -10.66 -20.08
C ILE A 54 6.94 -9.84 -20.10
N ILE A 55 6.19 -9.89 -19.01
CA ILE A 55 4.90 -9.20 -18.88
C ILE A 55 5.09 -7.89 -18.13
N ARG A 56 4.58 -6.79 -18.71
CA ARG A 56 4.58 -5.46 -18.10
C ARG A 56 3.15 -4.95 -18.05
N THR A 57 2.68 -4.59 -16.86
CA THR A 57 1.33 -4.07 -16.64
C THR A 57 1.40 -2.80 -15.81
N GLY A 58 0.46 -1.89 -16.06
CA GLY A 58 0.22 -0.70 -15.24
C GLY A 58 -1.25 -0.63 -14.88
N LYS A 59 -1.57 -0.60 -13.59
CA LYS A 59 -2.98 -0.54 -13.14
C LYS A 59 -3.11 0.27 -11.87
N LYS A 60 -4.12 1.14 -11.88
CA LYS A 60 -4.57 1.81 -10.66
C LYS A 60 -5.23 0.79 -9.74
N VAL A 61 -4.78 0.72 -8.49
CA VAL A 61 -5.37 -0.15 -7.48
C VAL A 61 -6.76 0.39 -7.12
N SER A 62 -7.75 -0.49 -7.06
CA SER A 62 -9.11 -0.09 -6.69
C SER A 62 -9.14 0.35 -5.22
N LYS A 63 -9.82 1.46 -4.94
CA LYS A 63 -10.04 1.94 -3.56
C LYS A 63 -10.70 0.90 -2.67
N ILE A 64 -11.55 0.04 -3.24
CA ILE A 64 -12.19 -1.05 -2.50
C ILE A 64 -11.15 -2.05 -1.98
N ILE A 65 -10.14 -2.39 -2.79
CA ILE A 65 -9.06 -3.32 -2.40
C ILE A 65 -8.32 -2.75 -1.18
N LEU A 66 -7.90 -1.49 -1.24
CA LEU A 66 -7.16 -0.84 -0.15
C LEU A 66 -8.04 -0.69 1.11
N ALA A 67 -9.30 -0.28 0.93
CA ALA A 67 -10.23 -0.12 2.03
C ALA A 67 -10.50 -1.45 2.77
N GLU A 68 -10.64 -2.55 2.04
CA GLU A 68 -10.79 -3.87 2.63
C GLU A 68 -9.49 -4.37 3.27
N ALA A 69 -8.34 -4.14 2.63
CA ALA A 69 -7.04 -4.49 3.22
C ALA A 69 -6.81 -3.80 4.57
N LEU A 70 -7.15 -2.51 4.69
CA LEU A 70 -7.06 -1.77 5.95
C LEU A 70 -7.97 -2.32 7.04
N LYS A 71 -9.20 -2.74 6.66
CA LYS A 71 -10.13 -3.39 7.59
C LYS A 71 -9.56 -4.73 8.07
N ASN A 72 -9.07 -5.55 7.14
CA ASN A 72 -8.52 -6.87 7.43
C ASN A 72 -7.25 -6.81 8.29
N ALA A 73 -6.45 -5.74 8.16
CA ALA A 73 -5.29 -5.48 9.01
C ALA A 73 -5.65 -4.90 10.40
N ASN A 74 -6.94 -4.72 10.71
CA ASN A 74 -7.42 -4.09 11.94
C ASN A 74 -6.88 -2.65 12.16
N MET A 75 -6.71 -1.90 11.06
CA MET A 75 -6.11 -0.55 11.05
C MET A 75 -7.12 0.57 10.79
N LYS A 76 -8.42 0.28 10.76
CA LYS A 76 -9.50 1.27 10.56
C LYS A 76 -9.41 2.46 11.53
N LYS A 77 -8.91 2.24 12.76
CA LYS A 77 -8.72 3.28 13.78
C LYS A 77 -7.72 4.38 13.39
N TYR A 78 -6.90 4.16 12.35
CA TYR A 78 -5.95 5.14 11.83
C TYR A 78 -6.61 6.14 10.86
N SER A 79 -7.83 5.84 10.41
CA SER A 79 -8.63 6.74 9.61
C SER A 79 -9.43 7.73 10.47
N LYS A 80 -10.04 8.72 9.82
CA LYS A 80 -11.01 9.63 10.45
C LYS A 80 -12.25 8.87 10.95
N ASN A 81 -12.96 9.47 11.91
CA ASN A 81 -14.21 8.92 12.42
C ASN A 81 -15.26 8.88 11.28
N ARG A 82 -16.11 7.84 11.25
CA ARG A 82 -17.14 7.64 10.22
C ARG A 82 -16.60 7.63 8.77
N ALA A 83 -15.40 7.08 8.58
CA ALA A 83 -14.75 6.96 7.28
C ALA A 83 -15.51 6.05 6.30
N ASN A 84 -15.66 6.51 5.06
CA ASN A 84 -16.18 5.72 3.94
C ASN A 84 -15.05 4.93 3.25
N ALA A 85 -15.36 4.13 2.22
CA ALA A 85 -14.36 3.32 1.53
C ALA A 85 -13.22 4.15 0.90
N HIS A 86 -13.52 5.34 0.39
CA HIS A 86 -12.50 6.24 -0.15
C HIS A 86 -11.56 6.74 0.96
N ASP A 87 -12.09 7.12 2.12
CA ASP A 87 -11.27 7.58 3.24
C ASP A 87 -10.34 6.48 3.76
N LEU A 88 -10.81 5.22 3.79
CA LEU A 88 -9.99 4.07 4.18
C LEU A 88 -8.89 3.77 3.15
N ALA A 89 -9.16 3.94 1.86
CA ALA A 89 -8.14 3.83 0.83
C ALA A 89 -7.06 4.91 0.97
N ASP A 90 -7.47 6.17 1.14
CA ASP A 90 -6.56 7.29 1.37
C ASP A 90 -5.67 7.06 2.61
N THR A 91 -6.21 6.39 3.64
CA THR A 91 -5.45 6.02 4.85
C THR A 91 -4.31 5.05 4.52
N VAL A 92 -4.56 4.04 3.67
CA VAL A 92 -3.52 3.09 3.23
C VAL A 92 -2.45 3.81 2.42
N GLU A 93 -2.87 4.66 1.49
CA GLU A 93 -1.98 5.47 0.66
C GLU A 93 -1.06 6.35 1.54
N ALA A 94 -1.65 7.05 2.52
CA ALA A 94 -0.89 7.91 3.43
C ALA A 94 0.11 7.13 4.30
N ILE A 95 -0.28 5.97 4.82
CA ILE A 95 0.59 5.09 5.61
C ILE A 95 1.77 4.61 4.76
N ILE A 96 1.53 4.15 3.54
CA ILE A 96 2.60 3.67 2.65
C ILE A 96 3.56 4.81 2.28
N ALA A 97 3.04 6.02 2.01
CA ALA A 97 3.88 7.19 1.77
C ALA A 97 4.75 7.53 2.98
N TYR A 98 4.18 7.52 4.19
CA TYR A 98 4.93 7.74 5.43
C TYR A 98 6.05 6.72 5.62
N ILE A 99 5.76 5.42 5.42
CA ILE A 99 6.74 4.35 5.58
C ILE A 99 7.93 4.52 4.63
N TRP A 100 7.66 4.94 3.39
CA TRP A 100 8.71 5.25 2.44
C TRP A 100 9.50 6.51 2.84
N PHE A 101 8.80 7.61 3.18
CA PHE A 101 9.46 8.87 3.56
C PHE A 101 10.26 8.78 4.86
N SER A 102 9.86 7.90 5.77
CA SER A 102 10.56 7.61 7.03
C SER A 102 11.71 6.60 6.88
N GLU A 103 12.01 6.19 5.64
CA GLU A 103 13.10 5.26 5.30
C GLU A 103 12.95 3.88 5.99
N LYS A 104 11.72 3.52 6.40
CA LYS A 104 11.42 2.23 7.05
C LYS A 104 11.28 1.09 6.04
N MET A 105 10.89 1.41 4.81
CA MET A 105 10.83 0.46 3.71
C MET A 105 11.06 1.17 2.38
N ALA A 106 11.99 0.69 1.57
CA ALA A 106 12.25 1.20 0.23
C ALA A 106 11.21 0.69 -0.77
N ILE A 107 11.01 1.43 -1.88
CA ILE A 107 10.10 1.05 -2.97
C ILE A 107 10.37 -0.38 -3.48
N LYS A 108 11.64 -0.77 -3.62
CA LYS A 108 12.03 -2.12 -4.06
C LYS A 108 11.58 -3.22 -3.08
N GLU A 109 11.55 -2.91 -1.79
CA GLU A 109 11.14 -3.85 -0.73
C GLU A 109 9.62 -3.99 -0.73
N ILE A 110 8.89 -2.88 -0.88
CA ILE A 110 7.43 -2.90 -1.04
C ILE A 110 7.04 -3.73 -2.28
N ILE A 111 7.71 -3.52 -3.41
CA ILE A 111 7.49 -4.28 -4.65
C ILE A 111 7.71 -5.78 -4.41
N SER A 112 8.85 -6.15 -3.82
CA SER A 112 9.19 -7.57 -3.58
C SER A 112 8.19 -8.22 -2.63
N PHE A 113 7.86 -7.53 -1.53
CA PHE A 113 6.87 -8.01 -0.56
C PHE A 113 5.51 -8.27 -1.21
N LEU A 114 5.02 -7.31 -2.02
CA LEU A 114 3.76 -7.47 -2.73
C LEU A 114 3.84 -8.63 -3.74
N ALA A 115 4.91 -8.72 -4.53
CA ALA A 115 5.08 -9.76 -5.54
C ALA A 115 5.07 -11.17 -4.94
N ASP A 116 5.75 -11.34 -3.81
CA ASP A 116 5.84 -12.63 -3.10
C ASP A 116 4.56 -12.95 -2.32
N SER A 117 3.71 -11.95 -2.07
CA SER A 117 2.41 -12.11 -1.41
C SER A 117 1.26 -12.38 -2.37
N LEU A 118 1.44 -12.13 -3.67
CA LEU A 118 0.44 -12.40 -4.71
C LEU A 118 0.32 -13.91 -4.96
N THR A 119 -0.90 -14.35 -5.22
CA THR A 119 -1.25 -15.76 -5.50
C THR A 119 -2.35 -15.88 -6.55
N GLY A 120 -2.48 -17.05 -7.16
CA GLY A 120 -3.55 -17.38 -8.11
C GLY A 120 -3.31 -16.84 -9.53
N ASP A 121 -4.30 -17.04 -10.40
CA ASP A 121 -4.29 -16.55 -11.78
C ASP A 121 -4.77 -15.09 -11.85
N LEU A 122 -3.82 -14.15 -11.97
CA LEU A 122 -4.10 -12.72 -12.01
C LEU A 122 -4.64 -12.20 -13.36
N TYR A 123 -4.81 -13.07 -14.36
CA TYR A 123 -5.58 -12.73 -15.56
C TYR A 123 -7.09 -12.73 -15.27
N ILE A 124 -7.51 -13.50 -14.26
CA ILE A 124 -8.90 -13.57 -13.82
C ILE A 124 -9.18 -12.45 -12.82
N ARG A 125 -10.04 -11.49 -13.21
CA ARG A 125 -10.27 -10.25 -12.45
C ARG A 125 -10.66 -10.47 -10.98
N HIS A 126 -11.55 -11.41 -10.67
CA HIS A 126 -11.97 -11.65 -9.29
C HIS A 126 -10.85 -12.24 -8.43
N ILE A 127 -10.02 -13.12 -9.02
CA ILE A 127 -8.83 -13.67 -8.36
C ILE A 127 -7.80 -12.57 -8.14
N GLU A 128 -7.58 -11.69 -9.13
CA GLU A 128 -6.68 -10.54 -8.99
C GLU A 128 -7.09 -9.63 -7.82
N ILE A 129 -8.39 -9.31 -7.71
CA ILE A 129 -8.91 -8.45 -6.64
C ILE A 129 -8.66 -9.08 -5.26
N GLU A 130 -8.99 -10.36 -5.09
CA GLU A 130 -8.78 -11.07 -3.82
C GLU A 130 -7.29 -11.21 -3.48
N SER A 131 -6.47 -11.57 -4.46
CA SER A 131 -5.01 -11.68 -4.32
C SER A 131 -4.37 -10.36 -3.91
N ALA A 132 -4.73 -9.26 -4.57
CA ALA A 132 -4.25 -7.92 -4.23
C ALA A 132 -4.69 -7.50 -2.83
N LYS A 133 -5.94 -7.77 -2.45
CA LYS A 133 -6.46 -7.49 -1.10
C LYS A 133 -5.65 -8.20 -0.03
N ILE A 134 -5.37 -9.49 -0.22
CA ILE A 134 -4.55 -10.29 0.69
C ILE A 134 -3.12 -9.75 0.75
N ALA A 135 -2.51 -9.43 -0.39
CA ALA A 135 -1.15 -8.90 -0.45
C ALA A 135 -1.02 -7.56 0.28
N PHE A 136 -1.94 -6.62 0.07
CA PHE A 136 -1.96 -5.36 0.81
C PHE A 136 -2.26 -5.55 2.30
N THR A 137 -3.12 -6.51 2.67
CA THR A 137 -3.36 -6.83 4.09
C THR A 137 -2.07 -7.30 4.77
N LYS A 138 -1.31 -8.20 4.12
CA LYS A 138 -0.02 -8.67 4.62
C LYS A 138 0.99 -7.53 4.74
N LEU A 139 1.07 -6.66 3.74
CA LEU A 139 1.96 -5.51 3.75
C LEU A 139 1.63 -4.57 4.91
N LEU A 140 0.34 -4.26 5.10
CA LEU A 140 -0.13 -3.41 6.18
C LEU A 140 0.19 -3.99 7.56
N ASN A 141 0.00 -5.31 7.75
CA ASN A 141 0.37 -5.98 8.99
C ASN A 141 1.88 -5.92 9.25
N HIS A 142 2.70 -6.08 8.21
CA HIS A 142 4.16 -5.99 8.31
C HIS A 142 4.61 -4.58 8.69
N ILE A 143 4.16 -3.55 7.98
CA ILE A 143 4.64 -2.17 8.21
C ILE A 143 4.04 -1.51 9.45
N LYS A 144 3.05 -2.14 10.10
CA LYS A 144 2.39 -1.62 11.29
C LYS A 144 3.35 -1.39 12.45
N GLU A 145 4.38 -2.22 12.59
CA GLU A 145 5.40 -2.10 13.64
C GLU A 145 6.31 -0.88 13.46
N PHE A 146 6.36 -0.31 12.25
CA PHE A 146 7.15 0.89 11.95
C PHE A 146 6.39 2.19 12.21
N LEU A 147 5.09 2.10 12.50
CA LEU A 147 4.29 3.27 12.85
C LEU A 147 4.56 3.68 14.30
N PRO A 148 4.50 4.99 14.62
CA PRO A 148 4.64 5.46 15.99
C PRO A 148 3.66 4.75 16.93
N GLU A 149 4.13 4.37 18.11
CA GLU A 149 3.25 3.99 19.21
C GLU A 149 2.50 5.24 19.69
N ASN A 150 1.23 5.08 20.07
CA ASN A 150 0.49 6.15 20.74
C ASN A 150 0.83 6.15 22.23
#